data_AF-A0A6A8AL53-F1
#
_entry.id   AF-A0A6A8AL53-F1
#
_cell.length_a   1.000
_cell.length_b   1.000
_cell.length_c   1.000
_cell.angle_alpha   90.00
_cell.angle_beta   90.00
_cell.angle_gamma   90.00
#
_symmetry.space_group_name_H-M   'P 1'
#
loop_
_entity.id
_entity.type
_entity.pdbx_description
1 polymer ?
#
loop_
_entity_poly.entity_id
_entity_poly.type
_entity_poly.pdbx_seq_one_letter_code
_entity_poly.pdbx_strand_id
1 'polypeptide(L)'
;MFVNKCIGIVIRRIIRRAARTGRNLRIKNSFLHRLVPVVAAIMQEPYPELIEKSGEISLLVKGEEEKFRELLDSGEKLFTEIIASLPDKQIPGSVLFKLYATYGL
;
A
#
# COMPACT_ATOMS: atom_id res chain seq x y z
N MET A 1 -13.28 4.66 1.92
CA MET A 1 -13.79 4.39 3.29
C MET A 1 -12.70 3.77 4.17
N PHE A 2 -11.54 4.43 4.27
CA PHE A 2 -10.68 4.34 5.45
C PHE A 2 -10.70 5.77 6.00
N VAL A 3 -11.62 6.06 6.90
CA VAL A 3 -11.83 7.43 7.39
C VAL A 3 -10.61 7.85 8.24
N ASN A 4 -10.30 9.14 8.27
CA ASN A 4 -9.24 9.82 9.06
C ASN A 4 -9.38 9.65 10.59
N LYS A 5 -9.54 8.42 11.08
CA LYS A 5 -9.39 8.03 12.49
C LYS A 5 -8.08 7.25 12.64
N CYS A 6 -7.45 7.31 13.83
CA CYS A 6 -6.13 6.73 14.11
C CYS A 6 -5.97 5.29 13.62
N ILE A 7 -7.00 4.45 13.81
CA ILE A 7 -6.99 3.03 13.40
C ILE A 7 -6.92 2.86 11.87
N GLY A 8 -7.71 3.65 11.12
CA GLY A 8 -7.72 3.57 9.66
C GLY A 8 -6.41 4.02 9.00
N ILE A 9 -5.64 4.87 9.68
CA ILE A 9 -4.29 5.25 9.25
C ILE A 9 -3.33 4.06 9.39
N VAL A 10 -3.38 3.35 10.52
CA VAL A 10 -2.52 2.19 10.78
C VAL A 10 -2.78 1.08 9.75
N ILE A 11 -4.05 0.72 9.52
CA ILE A 11 -4.42 -0.34 8.58
C ILE A 11 -3.91 -0.02 7.17
N ARG A 12 -4.10 1.23 6.70
CA ARG A 12 -3.57 1.66 5.40
C ARG A 12 -2.06 1.56 5.33
N ARG A 13 -1.32 1.98 6.37
CA ARG A 13 0.15 1.86 6.38
C ARG A 13 0.61 0.41 6.26
N ILE A 14 -0.08 -0.53 6.90
CA ILE A 14 0.23 -1.96 6.80
C ILE A 14 -0.02 -2.48 5.38
N ILE A 15 -1.18 -2.18 4.79
CA ILE A 15 -1.53 -2.59 3.42
C ILE A 15 -0.51 -2.03 2.42
N ARG A 16 -0.18 -0.74 2.52
CA ARG A 16 0.78 -0.08 1.63
C ARG A 16 2.19 -0.66 1.77
N ARG A 17 2.62 -0.98 2.99
CA ARG A 17 3.92 -1.64 3.23
C ARG A 17 3.95 -3.04 2.60
N ALA A 18 2.88 -3.81 2.73
CA ALA A 18 2.78 -5.13 2.11
C ALA A 18 2.79 -5.03 0.56
N ALA A 19 2.03 -4.09 0.00
CA ALA A 19 2.01 -3.83 -1.44
C ALA A 19 3.39 -3.43 -1.99
N ARG A 20 4.12 -2.56 -1.28
CA ARG A 20 5.49 -2.17 -1.64
C ARG A 20 6.46 -3.36 -1.61
N THR A 21 6.31 -4.24 -0.62
CA THR A 21 7.10 -5.48 -0.54
C THR A 21 6.81 -6.39 -1.74
N GLY A 22 5.54 -6.55 -2.13
CA GLY A 22 5.17 -7.30 -3.33
C GLY A 22 5.79 -6.73 -4.61
N ARG A 23 5.89 -5.40 -4.73
CA ARG A 23 6.56 -4.77 -5.87
C ARG A 23 8.06 -5.03 -5.90
N ASN A 24 8.74 -5.04 -4.75
CA ASN A 24 10.15 -5.46 -4.66
C ASN A 24 10.35 -6.90 -5.15
N LEU A 25 9.33 -7.76 -4.96
CA LEU A 25 9.27 -9.13 -5.49
C LEU A 25 8.83 -9.21 -6.97
N ARG A 26 8.76 -8.06 -7.67
CA ARG A 26 8.35 -7.94 -9.09
C ARG A 26 6.90 -8.36 -9.38
N ILE A 27 6.03 -8.36 -8.36
CA ILE A 27 4.59 -8.58 -8.54
C ILE A 27 3.97 -7.30 -9.11
N LYS A 28 3.43 -7.37 -10.34
CA LYS A 28 2.87 -6.20 -11.04
C LYS A 28 1.39 -5.92 -10.74
N ASN A 29 0.64 -6.95 -10.37
CA ASN A 29 -0.81 -6.89 -10.19
C ASN A 29 -1.18 -6.86 -8.71
N SER A 30 -2.41 -6.42 -8.39
CA SER A 30 -2.95 -6.52 -7.04
C SER A 30 -2.94 -7.99 -6.59
N PHE A 31 -2.41 -8.26 -5.41
CA PHE A 31 -2.26 -9.62 -4.89
C PHE A 31 -2.80 -9.77 -3.47
N LEU A 32 -2.82 -8.71 -2.67
CA LEU A 32 -3.22 -8.78 -1.26
C LEU A 32 -4.67 -9.27 -1.10
N HIS A 33 -5.56 -8.84 -1.99
CA HIS A 33 -6.97 -9.28 -1.97
C HIS A 33 -7.14 -10.79 -2.19
N ARG A 34 -6.19 -11.46 -2.86
CA ARG A 34 -6.23 -12.92 -3.07
C ARG A 34 -5.84 -13.69 -1.81
N LEU A 35 -5.15 -13.04 -0.86
CA LEU A 35 -4.75 -13.65 0.41
C LEU A 35 -5.85 -13.58 1.47
N VAL A 36 -6.78 -12.62 1.34
CA VAL A 36 -7.90 -12.46 2.28
C VAL A 36 -8.72 -13.74 2.46
N PRO A 37 -9.23 -14.41 1.41
CA PRO A 37 -9.98 -15.65 1.58
C PRO A 37 -9.15 -16.81 2.14
N VAL A 38 -7.85 -16.85 1.82
CA VAL A 38 -6.93 -17.87 2.35
C VAL A 38 -6.77 -17.72 3.86
N VAL A 39 -6.56 -16.50 4.34
CA VAL A 39 -6.44 -16.20 5.77
C VAL A 39 -7.76 -16.45 6.50
N ALA A 40 -8.89 -16.05 5.90
CA ALA A 40 -10.21 -16.28 6.47
C ALA A 40 -10.51 -17.78 6.66
N ALA A 41 -10.13 -18.62 5.69
CA ALA A 41 -10.27 -20.07 5.79
C ALA A 41 -9.39 -20.68 6.90
N ILE A 42 -8.15 -20.22 7.05
CA ILE A 42 -7.24 -20.69 8.12
C ILE A 42 -7.78 -20.32 9.51
N MET A 43 -8.40 -19.14 9.63
CA MET A 43 -8.89 -18.59 10.89
C MET A 43 -10.37 -18.87 11.17
N GLN A 44 -11.00 -19.75 10.40
CA GLN A 44 -12.46 -19.94 10.42
C GLN A 44 -13.01 -20.47 11.75
N GLU A 45 -12.25 -21.33 12.44
CA GLU A 45 -12.68 -21.98 13.67
C GLU A 45 -12.78 -20.99 14.85
N PRO A 46 -11.77 -20.13 15.11
CA PRO A 46 -11.89 -19.09 16.12
C PRO A 46 -12.70 -17.86 15.67
N TYR A 47 -12.83 -17.60 14.36
CA TYR A 47 -13.42 -16.36 13.82
C TYR A 47 -14.30 -16.63 12.58
N PRO A 48 -15.47 -17.28 12.74
CA PRO A 48 -16.37 -17.60 11.63
C PRO A 48 -16.88 -16.37 10.86
N GLU A 49 -17.02 -15.22 11.54
CA GLU A 49 -17.46 -13.96 10.94
C GLU A 49 -16.48 -13.40 9.89
N LEU A 50 -15.22 -13.86 9.89
CA LEU A 50 -14.23 -13.46 8.88
C LEU A 50 -14.56 -14.05 7.51
N ILE A 51 -15.15 -15.25 7.44
CA ILE A 51 -15.56 -15.86 6.17
C ILE A 51 -16.66 -15.02 5.53
N GLU A 52 -17.69 -14.66 6.31
CA GLU A 52 -18.82 -13.88 5.82
C GLU A 52 -18.39 -12.52 5.26
N LYS A 53 -17.43 -11.86 5.93
CA LYS A 53 -16.92 -10.55 5.54
C LYS A 53 -15.77 -10.61 4.54
N SER A 54 -15.24 -11.79 4.22
CA SER A 54 -14.05 -11.96 3.38
C SER A 54 -14.19 -11.30 2.01
N GLY A 55 -15.38 -11.35 1.40
CA GLY A 55 -15.66 -10.72 0.10
C GLY A 55 -15.57 -9.20 0.15
N GLU A 56 -16.19 -8.57 1.14
CA GLU A 56 -16.13 -7.12 1.36
C GLU A 56 -14.69 -6.67 1.66
N ILE A 57 -14.01 -7.37 2.57
CA ILE A 57 -12.62 -7.09 2.93
C ILE A 57 -11.71 -7.21 1.70
N SER A 58 -11.91 -8.23 0.86
CA SER A 58 -11.14 -8.44 -0.38
C SER A 58 -11.29 -7.26 -1.34
N LEU A 59 -12.52 -6.78 -1.54
CA LEU A 59 -12.80 -5.61 -2.40
C LEU A 59 -12.14 -4.34 -1.86
N LEU A 60 -12.22 -4.11 -0.55
CA LEU A 60 -11.60 -2.94 0.10
C LEU A 60 -10.08 -2.97 -0.01
N VAL A 61 -9.45 -4.13 0.25
CA VAL A 61 -8.00 -4.31 0.12
C VAL A 61 -7.56 -4.11 -1.33
N LYS A 62 -8.29 -4.67 -2.29
CA LYS A 62 -8.02 -4.49 -3.72
C LYS A 62 -8.04 -3.01 -4.11
N GLY A 63 -9.09 -2.29 -3.70
CA GLY A 63 -9.25 -0.87 -4.02
C GLY A 63 -8.17 0.02 -3.41
N GLU A 64 -7.71 -0.26 -2.17
CA GLU A 64 -6.59 0.48 -1.58
C GLU A 64 -5.25 0.14 -2.25
N GLU A 65 -5.02 -1.14 -2.57
CA GLU A 65 -3.80 -1.61 -3.24
C GLU A 65 -3.67 -1.02 -4.65
N GLU A 66 -4.77 -0.92 -5.41
CA GLU A 66 -4.80 -0.30 -6.74
C GLU A 66 -4.52 1.20 -6.67
N LYS A 67 -5.21 1.93 -5.78
CA LYS A 67 -4.96 3.36 -5.56
C LYS A 67 -3.54 3.65 -5.12
N PHE A 68 -3.00 2.83 -4.23
CA PHE A 68 -1.62 2.99 -3.78
C PHE A 68 -0.60 2.70 -4.89
N ARG A 69 -0.91 1.79 -5.81
CA ARG A 69 -0.03 1.49 -6.94
C ARG A 69 0.10 2.68 -7.89
N GLU A 70 -1.02 3.32 -8.25
CA GLU A 70 -1.02 4.53 -9.07
C GLU A 70 -0.21 5.66 -8.41
N LEU A 71 -0.37 5.81 -7.10
CA LEU A 71 0.39 6.76 -6.29
C LEU A 71 1.90 6.44 -6.31
N LEU A 72 2.27 5.17 -6.15
CA LEU A 72 3.66 4.73 -6.16
C LEU A 72 4.30 4.91 -7.54
N ASP A 73 3.60 4.57 -8.62
CA ASP A 73 4.07 4.78 -10.01
C ASP A 73 4.35 6.26 -10.29
N SER A 74 3.47 7.14 -9.81
CA SER A 74 3.65 8.59 -9.92
C SER A 74 4.81 9.09 -9.05
N GLY A 75 4.97 8.52 -7.85
CA GLY A 75 6.06 8.85 -6.94
C GLY A 75 7.43 8.42 -7.45
N GLU A 76 7.54 7.25 -8.07
CA GLU A 76 8.79 6.76 -8.69
C GLU A 76 9.23 7.65 -9.86
N LYS A 77 8.29 8.10 -10.70
CA LYS A 77 8.59 9.03 -11.80
C LYS A 77 9.14 10.35 -11.27
N LEU A 78 8.43 10.97 -10.32
CA LEU A 78 8.87 12.23 -9.72
C LEU A 78 10.21 12.07 -9.00
N PHE A 79 10.41 10.97 -8.28
CA PHE A 79 11.68 10.67 -7.62
C PHE A 79 12.84 10.61 -8.62
N THR A 80 12.62 9.96 -9.76
CA THR A 80 13.61 9.84 -10.84
C THR A 80 13.95 11.21 -11.43
N GLU A 81 12.94 12.05 -11.70
CA GLU A 81 13.12 13.43 -12.18
C GLU A 81 13.92 14.29 -11.18
N ILE A 82 13.63 14.15 -9.88
CA ILE A 82 14.32 14.90 -8.85
C ILE A 82 15.77 14.43 -8.71
N ILE A 83 16.03 13.12 -8.71
CA ILE A 83 17.40 12.60 -8.71
C ILE A 83 18.17 13.09 -9.93
N ALA A 84 17.56 13.09 -11.11
CA ALA A 84 18.21 13.54 -12.34
C ALA A 84 18.56 15.03 -12.34
N SER A 85 17.82 15.85 -11.58
CA SER A 85 18.05 17.30 -11.46
C SER A 85 18.97 17.68 -10.30
N LEU A 86 19.34 16.74 -9.43
CA LEU A 86 20.25 17.00 -8.32
C LEU A 86 21.71 16.94 -8.80
N PRO A 87 22.52 17.97 -8.51
CA PRO A 87 23.94 18.00 -8.90
C PRO A 87 24.81 17.04 -8.09
N ASP A 88 24.35 16.63 -6.91
CA ASP A 88 25.05 15.74 -5.98
C ASP A 88 24.12 14.64 -5.46
N LYS A 89 24.71 13.61 -4.82
CA LYS A 89 23.96 12.48 -4.24
C LYS A 89 23.23 12.81 -2.91
N GLN A 90 23.13 14.08 -2.53
CA GLN A 90 22.43 14.50 -1.33
C GLN A 90 21.02 14.99 -1.67
N ILE A 91 20.01 14.33 -1.11
CA ILE A 91 18.61 14.71 -1.28
C ILE A 91 18.26 15.74 -0.18
N PRO A 92 17.79 16.96 -0.54
CA PRO A 92 17.35 17.93 0.43
C PRO A 92 16.20 17.39 1.30
N GLY A 93 16.21 17.69 2.60
CA GLY A 93 15.17 17.22 3.53
C GLY A 93 13.75 17.66 3.13
N SER A 94 13.60 18.81 2.49
CA SER A 94 12.32 19.31 1.95
C SER A 94 11.78 18.42 0.82
N VAL A 95 12.65 17.90 -0.03
CA VAL A 95 12.33 16.95 -1.09
C VAL A 95 11.95 15.60 -0.50
N LEU A 96 12.74 15.10 0.45
CA LEU A 96 12.47 13.84 1.15
C LEU A 96 11.13 13.88 1.88
N PHE A 97 10.83 14.99 2.57
CA PHE A 97 9.55 15.20 3.23
C PHE A 97 8.39 15.20 2.24
N LYS A 98 8.53 15.84 1.08
CA LYS A 98 7.49 15.85 0.05
C LYS A 98 7.25 14.45 -0.52
N LEU A 99 8.32 13.68 -0.75
CA LEU A 99 8.22 12.29 -1.20
C LEU A 99 7.51 11.40 -0.17
N TYR A 100 7.88 11.51 1.10
CA TYR A 100 7.25 10.77 2.19
C TYR A 100 5.79 11.19 2.41
N ALA A 101 5.50 12.50 2.45
CA ALA A 101 4.17 13.03 2.73
C ALA A 101 3.17 12.81 1.60
N THR A 102 3.60 12.92 0.34
CA THR A 102 2.72 12.80 -0.83
C THR A 102 2.64 11.36 -1.34
N TYR A 103 3.74 10.63 -1.34
CA TYR A 103 3.83 9.30 -1.96
C TYR A 103 3.95 8.14 -0.96
N GLY A 104 4.06 8.43 0.34
CA GLY A 104 4.19 7.42 1.38
C GLY A 104 5.49 6.63 1.30
N LEU A 105 6.54 7.26 0.75
CA LEU A 105 7.85 6.69 0.42
C LEU A 105 8.80 6.71 1.62
#